data_AF-A0A0A9Z1I4-F1
#
_entry.id   AF-A0A0A9Z1I4-F1
#
_cell.length_a   1.000
_cell.length_b   1.000
_cell.length_c   1.000
_cell.angle_alpha   90.00
_cell.angle_beta   90.00
_cell.angle_gamma   90.00
#
_symmetry.space_group_name_H-M   'P 1'
#
loop_
_entity.id
_entity.type
_entity.pdbx_description
1 polymer ?
#
loop_
_entity_poly.entity_id
_entity_poly.type
_entity_poly.pdbx_seq_one_letter_code
_entity_poly.pdbx_strand_id
1 'polypeptide(L)'
;LKALVTRHSFKERYKTAQNYLQKLKALIEDPQHALPDVFIWLVSNGKRTAYQRIPAREIVYSPIEEESGHHCSKVHSLFLKLPGKKGVGAGGWIVPAKLQIYLWCGLVKHKKNFVSGLTRGYQISHEIKNAERPHAMPPA
;
A
#
# COMPACT_ATOMS: atom_id res chain seq x y z
N LEU A 1 22.96 -27.26 11.46
CA LEU A 1 23.95 -26.50 12.28
C LEU A 1 23.21 -25.63 13.30
N LYS A 2 23.29 -25.93 14.61
CA LYS A 2 22.84 -24.99 15.64
C LYS A 2 23.90 -23.89 15.77
N ALA A 3 23.59 -22.71 15.25
CA ALA A 3 24.48 -21.58 15.40
C ALA A 3 24.43 -21.11 16.87
N LEU A 4 25.30 -21.64 17.74
CA LEU A 4 25.40 -21.25 19.15
C LEU A 4 25.82 -19.77 19.32
N VAL A 5 24.90 -18.91 19.74
CA VAL A 5 25.20 -17.51 20.06
C VAL A 5 25.84 -17.45 21.44
N THR A 6 27.10 -17.02 21.51
CA THR A 6 27.85 -16.80 22.76
C THR A 6 28.05 -15.30 22.99
N ARG A 7 28.39 -14.88 24.22
CA ARG A 7 28.72 -13.47 24.52
C ARG A 7 29.79 -12.90 23.58
N HIS A 8 30.81 -13.69 23.26
CA HIS A 8 31.91 -13.27 22.38
C HIS A 8 31.51 -13.22 20.90
N SER A 9 30.60 -14.09 20.44
CA SER A 9 30.19 -14.15 19.02
C SER A 9 28.98 -13.27 18.69
N PHE A 10 28.34 -12.65 19.68
CA PHE A 10 27.11 -11.88 19.50
C PHE A 10 27.25 -10.76 18.47
N LYS A 11 28.30 -9.93 18.57
CA LYS A 11 28.48 -8.75 17.70
C LYS A 11 28.63 -9.14 16.23
N GLU A 12 29.43 -10.17 15.95
CA GLU A 12 29.65 -10.67 14.60
C GLU A 12 28.38 -11.31 14.02
N ARG A 13 27.69 -12.13 14.82
CA ARG A 13 26.45 -12.77 14.40
C ARG A 13 25.32 -11.78 14.17
N TYR A 14 25.23 -10.73 14.98
CA TYR A 14 24.29 -9.63 14.78
C TYR A 14 24.56 -8.92 13.44
N LYS A 15 25.83 -8.61 13.14
CA LYS A 15 26.22 -8.02 11.85
C LYS A 15 25.85 -8.93 10.68
N THR A 16 26.10 -10.24 10.81
CA THR A 16 25.71 -11.23 9.79
C THR A 16 24.18 -11.30 9.60
N ALA A 17 23.42 -11.28 10.70
CA ALA A 17 21.96 -11.24 10.65
C ALA A 17 21.44 -9.97 9.98
N GLN A 18 22.02 -8.80 10.28
CA GLN A 18 21.70 -7.54 9.61
C GLN A 18 22.02 -7.60 8.11
N ASN A 19 23.15 -8.20 7.72
CA ASN A 19 23.50 -8.40 6.31
C ASN A 19 22.48 -9.31 5.60
N TYR A 20 22.07 -10.41 6.22
CA TYR A 20 21.01 -11.26 5.67
C TYR A 20 19.68 -10.53 5.57
N LEU A 21 19.30 -9.74 6.58
CA LEU A 21 18.11 -8.91 6.52
C LEU A 21 18.15 -7.94 5.35
N GLN A 22 19.28 -7.29 5.09
CA GLN A 22 19.42 -6.39 3.94
C GLN A 22 19.30 -7.14 2.60
N LYS A 23 19.91 -8.33 2.49
CA LYS A 23 19.74 -9.17 1.29
C LYS A 23 18.30 -9.62 1.10
N LEU A 24 17.61 -10.04 2.16
CA LEU A 24 16.21 -10.42 2.11
C LEU A 24 15.33 -9.22 1.72
N LYS A 25 15.55 -8.04 2.29
CA LYS A 25 14.84 -6.81 1.88
C LYS A 25 15.06 -6.48 0.40
N ALA A 26 16.27 -6.63 -0.11
CA ALA A 26 16.58 -6.41 -1.51
C ALA A 26 15.90 -7.46 -2.43
N LEU A 27 15.79 -8.72 -1.98
CA LEU A 27 15.06 -9.78 -2.69
C LEU A 27 13.55 -9.59 -2.65
N ILE A 28 13.02 -9.02 -1.56
CA ILE A 28 11.60 -8.68 -1.41
C ILE A 28 11.23 -7.48 -2.28
N GLU A 29 12.17 -6.56 -2.54
CA GLU A 29 12.04 -5.57 -3.63
C GLU A 29 12.24 -6.27 -4.98
N ASP A 30 11.28 -7.15 -5.29
CA ASP A 30 11.16 -7.87 -6.55
C ASP A 30 11.11 -6.86 -7.72
N PRO A 31 11.95 -7.01 -8.78
CA PRO A 31 11.88 -6.19 -9.99
C PRO A 31 10.59 -6.50 -10.79
N GLN A 32 9.49 -5.97 -10.27
CA GLN A 32 8.17 -5.73 -10.87
C GLN A 32 7.45 -6.90 -11.58
N HIS A 33 6.37 -7.35 -10.93
CA HIS A 33 5.13 -7.71 -11.63
C HIS A 33 4.60 -6.52 -12.46
N ALA A 34 3.95 -6.81 -13.60
CA ALA A 34 3.36 -5.81 -14.52
C ALA A 34 2.20 -4.96 -13.94
N LEU A 35 1.90 -5.07 -12.64
CA LEU A 35 0.79 -4.35 -12.00
C LEU A 35 1.25 -2.94 -11.60
N PRO A 36 0.65 -1.88 -12.17
CA PRO A 36 1.03 -0.52 -11.84
C PRO A 36 0.58 -0.16 -10.42
N ASP A 37 1.42 0.59 -9.73
CA ASP A 37 1.05 1.20 -8.45
C ASP A 37 -0.08 2.21 -8.58
N VAL A 38 -0.80 2.42 -7.49
CA VAL A 38 -1.83 3.46 -7.41
C VAL A 38 -1.21 4.77 -6.95
N PHE A 39 -1.44 5.84 -7.71
CA PHE A 39 -1.05 7.20 -7.33
C PHE A 39 -2.29 8.02 -7.02
N ILE A 40 -2.36 8.54 -5.80
CA ILE A 40 -3.36 9.52 -5.40
C ILE A 40 -2.72 10.90 -5.46
N TRP A 41 -3.31 11.82 -6.23
CA TRP A 41 -2.85 13.19 -6.35
C TRP A 41 -3.87 14.15 -5.74
N LEU A 42 -3.39 15.08 -4.91
CA LEU A 42 -4.13 16.28 -4.57
C LEU A 42 -3.94 17.30 -5.70
N VAL A 43 -5.04 17.73 -6.31
CA VAL A 43 -5.04 18.72 -7.38
C VAL A 43 -5.74 19.98 -6.88
N SER A 44 -5.07 21.12 -7.00
CA SER A 44 -5.62 22.44 -6.67
C SER A 44 -5.24 23.41 -7.78
N ASN A 45 -6.22 24.15 -8.30
CA ASN A 45 -6.06 25.09 -9.41
C ASN A 45 -5.33 24.47 -10.63
N GLY A 46 -5.72 23.24 -11.00
CA GLY A 46 -5.10 22.49 -12.10
C GLY A 46 -3.68 21.98 -11.83
N LYS A 47 -3.11 22.22 -10.65
CA LYS A 47 -1.76 21.79 -10.28
C LYS A 47 -1.79 20.64 -9.29
N ARG A 48 -0.91 19.66 -9.51
CA ARG A 48 -0.65 18.55 -8.58
C ARG A 48 0.21 19.05 -7.42
N THR A 49 -0.38 19.17 -6.23
CA THR A 49 0.26 19.81 -5.06
C THR A 49 0.81 18.83 -4.04
N ALA A 50 0.20 17.65 -3.90
CA ALA A 50 0.65 16.59 -3.01
C ALA A 50 0.26 15.21 -3.57
N TYR A 51 0.92 14.15 -3.12
CA TYR A 51 0.65 12.81 -3.61
C TYR A 51 0.92 11.72 -2.59
N GLN A 52 0.40 10.53 -2.86
CA GLN A 52 0.83 9.29 -2.22
C GLN A 52 0.89 8.19 -3.28
N ARG A 53 1.96 7.39 -3.25
CA ARG A 53 2.09 6.16 -4.03
C ARG A 53 1.74 4.98 -3.13
N ILE A 54 0.90 4.09 -3.62
CA ILE A 54 0.51 2.85 -2.94
C ILE A 54 0.98 1.69 -3.83
N PRO A 55 1.97 0.91 -3.37
CA PRO A 55 2.43 -0.26 -4.10
C PRO A 55 1.27 -1.23 -4.37
N ALA A 56 1.15 -1.75 -5.60
CA ALA A 56 0.06 -2.68 -5.93
C ALA A 56 0.03 -3.89 -4.98
N ARG A 57 1.20 -4.42 -4.62
CA ARG A 57 1.39 -5.53 -3.66
C ARG A 57 0.74 -5.30 -2.30
N GLU A 58 0.54 -4.05 -1.88
CA GLU A 58 -0.08 -3.73 -0.58
C GLU A 58 -1.61 -3.83 -0.61
N ILE A 59 -2.21 -3.83 -1.80
CA ILE A 59 -3.67 -3.74 -2.00
C ILE A 59 -4.25 -4.86 -2.87
N VAL A 60 -3.41 -5.76 -3.41
CA VAL A 60 -3.84 -6.94 -4.15
C VAL A 60 -4.69 -7.84 -3.27
N TYR A 61 -5.79 -8.35 -3.82
CA TYR A 61 -6.68 -9.29 -3.18
C TYR A 61 -6.35 -10.73 -3.61
N SER A 62 -6.21 -11.63 -2.63
CA SER A 62 -6.25 -13.09 -2.82
C SER A 62 -7.31 -13.70 -1.89
N PRO A 63 -7.96 -14.81 -2.26
CA PRO A 63 -8.73 -15.60 -1.29
C PRO A 63 -7.87 -16.19 -0.15
N ILE A 64 -6.54 -16.26 -0.34
CA ILE A 64 -5.57 -16.68 0.69
C ILE A 64 -5.05 -15.42 1.39
N GLU A 65 -5.11 -15.38 2.71
CA GLU A 65 -4.79 -14.17 3.49
C GLU A 65 -3.31 -13.82 3.37
N GLU A 66 -2.42 -14.81 3.37
CA GLU A 66 -0.97 -14.66 3.30
C GLU A 66 -0.50 -14.11 1.95
N GLU A 67 -1.30 -14.29 0.90
CA GLU A 67 -1.05 -13.76 -0.45
C GLU A 67 -1.70 -12.39 -0.67
N SER A 68 -2.59 -11.97 0.24
CA SER A 68 -3.27 -10.68 0.14
C SER A 68 -2.36 -9.56 0.60
N GLY A 69 -2.46 -8.43 -0.09
CA GLY A 69 -1.80 -7.21 0.30
C GLY A 69 -2.21 -6.77 1.70
N HIS A 70 -1.23 -6.34 2.49
CA HIS A 70 -1.45 -6.04 3.92
C HIS A 70 -2.57 -5.02 4.17
N HIS A 71 -2.75 -4.06 3.26
CA HIS A 71 -3.76 -3.00 3.29
C HIS A 71 -4.99 -3.28 2.40
N CYS A 72 -5.02 -4.42 1.70
CA CYS A 72 -6.16 -4.83 0.91
C CYS A 72 -7.40 -4.99 1.80
N SER A 73 -8.54 -4.51 1.33
CA SER A 73 -9.82 -4.61 2.04
C SER A 73 -9.82 -4.01 3.43
N LYS A 74 -8.94 -3.04 3.73
CA LYS A 74 -8.86 -2.40 5.05
C LYS A 74 -8.91 -0.90 4.92
N VAL A 75 -9.67 -0.27 5.82
CA VAL A 75 -9.66 1.17 5.98
C VAL A 75 -8.34 1.57 6.65
N HIS A 76 -7.54 2.41 6.00
CA HIS A 76 -6.28 2.88 6.56
C HIS A 76 -6.05 4.36 6.25
N SER A 77 -5.19 4.99 7.05
CA SER A 77 -4.84 6.40 6.89
C SER A 77 -3.62 6.55 5.99
N LEU A 78 -3.71 7.46 5.03
CA LEU A 78 -2.57 7.91 4.22
C LEU A 78 -2.29 9.39 4.49
N PHE A 79 -1.01 9.73 4.54
CA PHE A 79 -0.55 11.10 4.65
C PHE A 79 0.12 11.48 3.35
N LEU A 80 -0.44 12.47 2.65
CA LEU A 80 0.13 12.90 1.39
C LEU A 80 1.50 13.54 1.62
N LYS A 81 2.32 13.55 0.57
CA LYS A 81 3.68 14.09 0.57
C LYS A 81 3.82 15.14 -0.51
N LEU A 82 4.68 16.13 -0.27
CA LEU A 82 5.01 17.12 -1.29
C LEU A 82 5.85 16.48 -2.41
N PRO A 83 5.60 16.80 -3.68
CA PRO A 83 6.39 16.27 -4.80
C PRO A 83 7.78 16.90 -4.89
N GLY A 84 8.72 16.14 -5.45
CA GLY A 84 10.09 16.60 -5.73
C GLY A 84 10.89 16.93 -4.47
N LYS A 85 11.84 17.87 -4.58
CA LYS A 85 12.75 18.25 -3.49
C LYS A 85 12.05 18.88 -2.28
N LYS A 86 10.80 19.35 -2.44
CA LYS A 86 10.00 19.94 -1.35
C LYS A 86 9.63 18.92 -0.28
N GLY A 87 9.56 17.64 -0.64
CA GLY A 87 9.31 16.54 0.31
C GLY A 87 10.57 16.04 1.05
N VAL A 88 11.75 16.63 0.81
CA VAL A 88 13.02 16.20 1.41
C VAL A 88 13.46 17.20 2.47
N GLY A 89 13.95 16.73 3.62
CA GLY A 89 14.42 17.58 4.72
C GLY A 89 13.28 18.14 5.57
N ALA A 90 13.46 19.32 6.18
CA ALA A 90 12.51 19.91 7.12
C ALA A 90 11.10 20.12 6.52
N GLY A 91 11.00 20.42 5.22
CA GLY A 91 9.73 20.54 4.50
C GLY A 91 8.98 19.22 4.27
N GLY A 92 9.67 18.08 4.39
CA GLY A 92 9.07 16.74 4.26
C GLY A 92 8.21 16.30 5.44
N TRP A 93 8.30 17.00 6.58
CA TRP A 93 7.46 16.76 7.76
C TRP A 93 6.08 17.41 7.65
N ILE A 94 5.90 18.33 6.71
CA ILE A 94 4.61 18.96 6.48
C ILE A 94 3.68 17.92 5.86
N VAL A 95 2.59 17.62 6.56
CA VAL A 95 1.51 16.77 6.07
C VAL A 95 0.50 17.67 5.35
N PRO A 96 0.42 17.65 4.00
CA PRO A 96 -0.50 18.51 3.27
C PRO A 96 -1.96 18.09 3.43
N ALA A 97 -2.20 16.78 3.55
CA ALA A 97 -3.51 16.21 3.80
C ALA A 97 -3.39 14.81 4.41
N LYS A 98 -4.39 14.46 5.24
CA LYS A 98 -4.63 13.10 5.72
C LYS A 98 -5.86 12.56 5.01
N LEU A 99 -5.74 11.39 4.41
CA LEU A 99 -6.83 10.65 3.79
C LEU A 99 -7.13 9.40 4.61
N GLN A 100 -8.40 9.02 4.71
CA GLN A 100 -8.82 7.72 5.18
C GLN A 100 -9.42 6.99 3.99
N ILE A 101 -8.77 5.92 3.56
CA ILE A 101 -9.09 5.23 2.30
C ILE A 101 -9.34 3.75 2.52
N TYR A 102 -10.10 3.16 1.60
CA TYR A 102 -10.30 1.73 1.48
C TYR A 102 -9.99 1.35 0.04
N LEU A 103 -9.14 0.35 -0.16
CA LEU A 103 -8.76 -0.13 -1.49
C LEU A 103 -8.86 -1.65 -1.57
N TRP A 104 -9.26 -2.11 -2.74
CA TRP A 104 -9.36 -3.52 -3.09
C TRP A 104 -8.94 -3.66 -4.55
N CYS A 105 -7.89 -4.45 -4.79
CA CYS A 105 -7.38 -4.72 -6.13
C CYS A 105 -7.48 -6.22 -6.39
N GLY A 106 -8.63 -6.68 -6.89
CA GLY A 106 -8.87 -8.10 -7.15
C GLY A 106 -9.53 -8.34 -8.51
N LEU A 107 -9.58 -9.62 -8.90
CA LEU A 107 -10.24 -10.05 -10.13
C LEU A 107 -11.76 -9.93 -9.99
N VAL A 108 -12.47 -9.59 -11.08
CA VAL A 108 -13.94 -9.46 -11.10
C VAL A 108 -14.66 -10.69 -10.53
N LYS A 109 -14.14 -11.90 -10.74
CA LYS A 109 -14.67 -13.15 -10.17
C LYS A 109 -14.74 -13.15 -8.62
N HIS A 110 -13.95 -12.29 -7.96
CA HIS A 110 -13.90 -12.13 -6.51
C HIS A 110 -14.65 -10.90 -6.00
N LYS A 111 -15.40 -10.19 -6.85
CA LYS A 111 -16.16 -8.96 -6.51
C LYS A 111 -17.06 -9.10 -5.28
N LYS A 112 -17.54 -10.30 -4.96
CA LYS A 112 -18.31 -10.54 -3.72
C LYS A 112 -17.57 -10.12 -2.44
N ASN A 113 -16.24 -10.05 -2.48
CA ASN A 113 -15.39 -9.64 -1.36
C ASN A 113 -14.98 -8.17 -1.40
N PHE A 114 -15.47 -7.41 -2.39
CA PHE A 114 -15.04 -6.04 -2.66
C PHE A 114 -15.26 -5.06 -1.49
N VAL A 115 -16.22 -5.36 -0.60
CA VAL A 115 -16.60 -4.52 0.54
C VAL A 115 -16.52 -5.26 1.88
N SER A 116 -15.97 -6.48 1.90
CA SER A 116 -16.07 -7.36 3.08
C SER A 116 -15.36 -6.81 4.32
N GLY A 117 -14.37 -5.94 4.13
CA GLY A 117 -13.62 -5.31 5.21
C GLY A 117 -14.05 -3.88 5.56
N LEU A 118 -15.15 -3.39 5.00
CA LEU A 118 -15.75 -2.14 5.45
C LEU A 118 -16.44 -2.35 6.80
N THR A 119 -16.32 -1.38 7.71
CA THR A 119 -17.02 -1.42 9.00
C THR A 119 -18.51 -1.15 8.82
N ARG A 120 -19.32 -1.46 9.85
CA ARG A 120 -20.75 -1.14 9.82
C ARG A 120 -20.94 0.38 9.72
N GLY A 121 -21.92 0.80 8.92
CA GLY A 121 -22.29 2.22 8.73
C GLY A 121 -21.92 2.80 7.36
N TYR A 122 -21.08 2.13 6.58
CA TYR A 122 -20.86 2.51 5.17
C TYR A 122 -22.07 2.09 4.31
N GLN A 123 -22.55 3.01 3.48
CA GLN A 123 -23.58 2.72 2.47
C GLN A 123 -22.91 2.25 1.18
N ILE A 124 -23.32 1.09 0.67
CA ILE A 124 -22.83 0.59 -0.62
C ILE A 124 -23.63 1.30 -1.72
N SER A 125 -22.97 2.25 -2.40
CA SER A 125 -23.55 3.00 -3.50
C SER A 125 -23.84 2.12 -4.72
N HIS A 126 -24.65 2.64 -5.65
CA HIS A 126 -24.97 1.93 -6.89
C HIS A 126 -23.71 1.71 -7.75
N GLU A 127 -22.76 2.64 -7.72
CA GLU A 127 -21.51 2.57 -8.45
C GLU A 127 -20.62 1.44 -7.92
N ILE A 128 -20.49 1.32 -6.59
CA ILE A 128 -19.74 0.21 -5.97
C ILE A 128 -20.38 -1.15 -6.32
N LYS A 129 -21.72 -1.22 -6.35
CA LYS A 129 -22.44 -2.43 -6.77
C LYS A 129 -22.21 -2.78 -8.23
N ASN A 130 -21.81 -1.85 -9.09
CA ASN A 130 -21.63 -2.05 -10.53
C ASN A 130 -20.18 -1.79 -11.00
N ALA A 131 -19.20 -1.86 -10.09
CA ALA A 131 -17.80 -1.51 -10.36
C ALA A 131 -17.10 -2.38 -11.42
N GLU A 132 -17.68 -3.51 -11.82
CA GLU A 132 -17.24 -4.36 -12.93
C GLU A 132 -17.54 -3.77 -14.31
N ARG A 133 -18.41 -2.75 -14.38
CA ARG A 133 -18.79 -2.11 -15.65
C ARG A 133 -17.73 -1.08 -16.04
N PRO A 134 -16.91 -1.32 -17.08
CA PRO A 134 -15.78 -0.45 -17.41
C PRO A 134 -16.18 0.96 -17.86
N HIS A 135 -17.44 1.12 -18.30
CA HIS A 135 -18.00 2.38 -18.79
C HIS A 135 -18.97 3.04 -17.80
N ALA A 136 -19.05 2.57 -16.56
CA ALA A 136 -19.82 3.28 -15.55
C ALA A 136 -19.22 4.67 -15.33
N MET A 137 -20.08 5.69 -15.21
CA MET A 137 -19.63 7.01 -14.80
C MET A 137 -19.00 6.92 -13.40
N PRO A 138 -17.92 7.68 -13.13
CA PRO A 138 -17.37 7.74 -11.79
C PRO A 138 -18.45 8.18 -10.78
N PRO A 139 -18.39 7.72 -9.52
CA PRO A 139 -19.28 8.19 -8.46
C PRO A 139 -19.25 9.73 -8.38
N ALA A 140 -20.43 10.33 -8.31
CA ALA A 140 -20.61 11.78 -8.15
C ALA A 140 -20.20 12.27 -6.76
#